data_AF-A0A0K8Q4G0-F1
#
_entry.id   AF-A0A0K8Q4G0-F1
#
_cell.length_a   1.000
_cell.length_b   1.000
_cell.length_c   1.000
_cell.angle_alpha   90.00
_cell.angle_beta   90.00
_cell.angle_gamma   90.00
#
_symmetry.space_group_name_H-M   'P 1'
#
loop_
_entity.id
_entity.type
_entity.pdbx_description
1 polymer ?
#
loop_
_entity_poly.entity_id
_entity_poly.type
_entity_poly.pdbx_seq_one_letter_code
_entity_poly.pdbx_strand_id
1 'polypeptide(L)'
;MSTGMERAGIAKVEIERTRDRVRVDIHTARPGIVIGRRGAEADRIRGELEKLTGKQVQLNILEVKNPEMEAQLVAQGVAEQLIPAWLSAVR
;
A
#
# COMPACT_ATOMS: atom_id res chain seq x y z
N MET A 1 -9.03 -6.26 -3.79
CA MET A 1 -7.76 -6.47 -3.06
C MET A 1 -6.66 -5.73 -3.81
N SER A 2 -5.64 -5.24 -3.12
CA SER A 2 -4.54 -4.41 -3.65
C SER A 2 -3.62 -5.19 -4.58
N THR A 3 -4.09 -5.46 -5.81
CA THR A 3 -3.34 -6.15 -6.86
C THR A 3 -2.01 -5.43 -7.11
N GLY A 4 -0.89 -6.15 -6.96
CA GLY A 4 0.47 -5.60 -7.10
C GLY A 4 1.14 -5.11 -5.82
N MET A 5 0.40 -4.95 -4.72
CA MET A 5 0.94 -4.54 -3.40
C MET A 5 0.71 -5.57 -2.30
N GLU A 6 0.36 -6.80 -2.64
CA GLU A 6 0.09 -7.86 -1.65
C GLU A 6 1.28 -8.04 -0.69
N ARG A 7 2.51 -7.93 -1.23
CA ARG A 7 3.75 -8.01 -0.47
C ARG A 7 4.17 -6.71 0.21
N ALA A 8 3.48 -5.60 0.04
CA ALA A 8 3.85 -4.37 0.72
C ALA A 8 3.51 -4.40 2.21
N GLY A 9 2.51 -5.20 2.63
CA GLY A 9 2.03 -5.19 4.00
C GLY A 9 1.43 -3.81 4.34
N ILE A 10 0.33 -3.48 3.67
CA ILE A 10 -0.38 -2.22 3.88
C ILE A 10 -1.29 -2.38 5.11
N ALA A 11 -1.04 -1.58 6.14
CA ALA A 11 -1.84 -1.56 7.35
C ALA A 11 -3.08 -0.68 7.19
N LYS A 12 -2.89 0.51 6.62
CA LYS A 12 -3.92 1.54 6.52
C LYS A 12 -3.65 2.44 5.33
N VAL A 13 -4.72 2.94 4.71
CA VAL A 13 -4.65 4.02 3.72
C VAL A 13 -5.60 5.12 4.17
N GLU A 14 -5.05 6.30 4.41
CA GLU A 14 -5.83 7.50 4.74
C GLU A 14 -5.88 8.42 3.52
N ILE A 15 -7.07 8.93 3.23
CA ILE A 15 -7.32 9.78 2.06
C ILE A 15 -8.00 11.05 2.54
N GLU A 16 -7.30 12.17 2.41
CA GLU A 16 -7.83 13.50 2.67
C GLU A 16 -8.03 14.22 1.34
N ARG A 17 -9.19 14.83 1.14
CA ARG A 17 -9.49 15.57 -0.10
C ARG A 17 -9.89 16.99 0.25
N THR A 18 -9.22 17.94 -0.39
CA THR A 18 -9.67 19.33 -0.42
C THR A 18 -10.20 19.66 -1.81
N ARG A 19 -10.48 20.94 -2.05
CA ARG A 19 -10.96 21.41 -3.35
C ARG A 19 -9.95 21.09 -4.45
N ASP A 20 -8.67 21.35 -4.21
CA ASP A 20 -7.65 21.37 -5.26
C ASP A 20 -6.64 20.21 -5.18
N ARG A 21 -6.54 19.55 -4.02
CA ARG A 21 -5.57 18.46 -3.81
C ARG A 21 -6.17 17.26 -3.12
N VAL A 22 -5.55 16.12 -3.34
CA VAL A 22 -5.80 14.87 -2.62
C VAL A 22 -4.51 14.48 -1.91
N ARG A 23 -4.56 14.26 -0.60
CA ARG A 23 -3.47 13.64 0.16
C ARG A 23 -3.83 12.18 0.38
N VAL A 24 -2.88 11.29 0.08
CA VAL A 24 -2.98 9.86 0.32
C VAL A 24 -1.81 9.45 1.19
N ASP A 25 -2.11 8.98 2.39
CA ASP A 25 -1.12 8.50 3.35
C ASP A 25 -1.22 6.98 3.44
N ILE A 26 -0.16 6.29 3.02
CA ILE A 26 -0.08 4.83 3.00
C ILE A 26 0.78 4.38 4.18
N HIS A 27 0.16 3.71 5.16
CA HIS A 27 0.86 3.07 6.26
C HIS A 27 1.26 1.66 5.88
N THR A 28 2.56 1.37 5.91
CA THR A 28 3.12 0.11 5.42
C THR A 28 4.24 -0.41 6.30
N ALA A 29 4.33 -1.73 6.44
CA ALA A 29 5.45 -2.41 7.07
C ALA A 29 6.69 -2.47 6.16
N ARG A 30 6.52 -2.34 4.83
CA ARG A 30 7.60 -2.46 3.84
C ARG A 30 7.57 -1.27 2.88
N PRO A 31 8.02 -0.09 3.32
CA PRO A 31 7.98 1.13 2.50
C PRO A 31 8.77 0.99 1.19
N GLY A 32 9.89 0.26 1.20
CA GLY A 32 10.71 0.03 0.00
C GLY A 32 9.95 -0.61 -1.18
N ILE A 33 8.95 -1.45 -0.90
CA ILE A 33 8.12 -2.08 -1.94
C ILE A 33 7.16 -1.05 -2.56
N VAL A 34 6.60 -0.16 -1.74
CA VAL A 34 5.67 0.89 -2.19
C VAL A 34 6.41 1.99 -2.94
N ILE A 35 7.62 2.33 -2.52
CA ILE A 35 8.47 3.34 -3.18
C ILE A 35 9.00 2.80 -4.52
N GLY A 36 9.41 1.54 -4.55
CA GLY A 36 10.02 0.91 -5.72
C GLY A 36 11.44 1.43 -6.01
N ARG A 37 12.05 0.93 -7.09
CA ARG A 37 13.42 1.30 -7.47
C ARG A 37 13.47 2.77 -7.86
N ARG A 38 14.29 3.57 -7.15
CA ARG A 38 14.44 5.03 -7.38
C ARG A 38 13.13 5.81 -7.34
N GLY A 39 12.12 5.35 -6.59
CA GLY A 39 10.83 6.04 -6.47
C GLY A 39 9.84 5.78 -7.61
N ALA A 40 10.21 4.95 -8.60
CA ALA A 40 9.40 4.74 -9.80
C ALA A 40 7.98 4.23 -9.52
N GLU A 41 7.81 3.42 -8.47
CA GLU A 41 6.50 2.85 -8.15
C GLU A 41 5.60 3.88 -7.46
N ALA A 42 6.14 4.65 -6.52
CA ALA A 42 5.43 5.79 -5.92
C ALA A 42 5.00 6.82 -6.96
N ASP A 43 5.87 7.12 -7.94
CA ASP A 43 5.56 8.02 -9.05
C ASP A 43 4.44 7.47 -9.95
N ARG A 44 4.47 6.17 -10.25
CA ARG A 44 3.42 5.49 -11.02
C ARG A 44 2.06 5.59 -10.31
N ILE A 45 2.02 5.25 -9.01
CA ILE A 45 0.80 5.32 -8.18
C ILE A 45 0.26 6.74 -8.13
N ARG A 46 1.13 7.74 -7.88
CA ARG A 46 0.73 9.15 -7.88
C ARG A 46 0.10 9.52 -9.22
N GLY A 47 0.76 9.22 -10.34
CA GLY A 47 0.23 9.53 -11.68
C GLY A 47 -1.11 8.85 -12.00
N GLU A 48 -1.32 7.62 -11.52
CA GLU A 48 -2.61 6.93 -11.66
C GLU A 48 -3.70 7.59 -10.82
N LEU A 49 -3.39 7.98 -9.58
CA LEU A 49 -4.31 8.69 -8.71
C LEU A 49 -4.65 10.09 -9.25
N GLU A 50 -3.69 10.80 -9.84
CA GLU A 50 -3.92 12.10 -10.47
C GLU A 50 -4.85 11.97 -11.69
N LYS A 51 -4.63 10.95 -12.53
CA LYS A 51 -5.53 10.64 -13.67
C LYS A 51 -6.94 10.29 -13.20
N LEU A 52 -7.06 9.54 -12.11
CA LEU A 52 -8.35 9.09 -11.58
C LEU A 52 -9.12 10.22 -10.88
N THR A 53 -8.42 11.12 -10.20
CA THR A 53 -9.05 12.20 -9.43
C THR A 53 -9.15 13.52 -10.17
N GLY A 54 -8.37 13.72 -11.23
CA GLY A 54 -8.25 15.00 -11.95
C GLY A 54 -7.65 16.13 -11.11
N LYS A 55 -7.00 15.80 -9.99
CA LYS A 55 -6.43 16.74 -9.03
C LYS A 55 -4.97 16.42 -8.77
N GLN A 56 -4.23 17.38 -8.23
CA GLN A 56 -2.86 17.12 -7.76
C GLN A 56 -2.90 16.17 -6.56
N VAL A 57 -2.07 15.13 -6.60
CA VAL A 57 -2.01 14.13 -5.52
C VAL A 57 -0.69 14.25 -4.77
N GLN A 58 -0.79 14.44 -3.46
CA GLN A 58 0.31 14.26 -2.54
C GLN A 58 0.26 12.84 -1.98
N LEU A 59 1.24 12.01 -2.34
CA LEU A 59 1.37 10.64 -1.84
C LEU A 59 2.44 10.61 -0.74
N ASN A 60 2.06 10.24 0.47
CA ASN A 60 2.99 10.00 1.57
C ASN A 60 3.02 8.51 1.91
N ILE A 61 4.22 8.00 2.20
CA ILE A 61 4.43 6.60 2.58
C ILE A 61 5.00 6.62 3.99
N LEU A 62 4.22 6.09 4.92
CA LEU A 62 4.50 6.10 6.35
C LEU A 62 4.84 4.69 6.81
N GLU A 63 5.99 4.55 7.48
CA GLU A 63 6.43 3.27 8.01
C GLU A 63 5.68 2.93 9.29
N VAL A 64 5.14 1.71 9.35
CA VAL A 64 4.62 1.11 10.59
C VAL A 64 5.81 0.55 11.36
N LYS A 65 6.18 1.22 12.47
CA LYS A 65 7.37 0.87 13.26
C LYS A 65 7.31 -0.52 13.90
N ASN A 66 6.12 -0.93 14.36
CA ASN A 66 5.91 -2.19 15.06
C ASN A 66 4.81 -3.02 14.35
N PRO A 67 5.11 -3.66 13.20
CA PRO A 67 4.14 -4.42 12.40
C PRO A 67 3.40 -5.52 13.17
N GLU A 68 4.05 -6.13 14.16
CA GLU A 68 3.52 -7.19 15.01
C GLU A 68 2.45 -6.72 15.99
N MET A 69 2.33 -5.41 16.22
CA MET A 69 1.26 -4.80 17.02
C MET A 69 0.13 -4.22 16.17
N GLU A 70 0.24 -4.30 14.84
CA GLU A 70 -0.78 -3.81 13.92
C GLU A 70 -1.71 -4.94 13.51
N ALA A 71 -2.98 -4.82 13.89
CA ALA A 71 -3.98 -5.87 13.72
C ALA A 71 -4.12 -6.33 12.26
N GLN A 72 -4.10 -5.39 11.31
CA GLN A 72 -4.24 -5.70 9.89
C GLN A 72 -3.06 -6.54 9.39
N LEU A 73 -1.85 -6.23 9.84
CA LEU A 73 -0.62 -6.90 9.39
C LEU A 73 -0.47 -8.28 10.04
N VAL A 74 -0.84 -8.41 11.30
CA VAL A 74 -0.91 -9.70 11.99
C VAL A 74 -1.92 -10.62 11.32
N ALA A 75 -3.14 -10.12 11.03
CA ALA A 75 -4.17 -10.89 10.35
C ALA A 75 -3.72 -11.34 8.95
N GLN A 76 -3.07 -10.46 8.18
CA GLN A 76 -2.49 -10.81 6.89
C GLN A 76 -1.44 -11.91 7.03
N GLY A 77 -0.53 -11.81 8.01
CA GLY A 77 0.50 -12.82 8.25
C GLY A 77 -0.09 -14.20 8.59
N VAL A 78 -1.14 -14.25 9.40
CA VAL A 78 -1.85 -15.52 9.71
C VAL A 78 -2.52 -16.07 8.45
N ALA A 79 -3.19 -15.24 7.67
CA ALA A 79 -3.83 -15.67 6.42
C ALA A 79 -2.80 -16.25 5.44
N GLU A 80 -1.65 -15.61 5.27
CA GLU A 80 -0.55 -16.08 4.43
C GLU A 80 0.00 -17.44 4.88
N GLN A 81 0.06 -17.71 6.19
CA GLN A 81 0.50 -18.99 6.73
C GLN A 81 -0.52 -20.12 6.54
N LEU A 82 -1.81 -19.79 6.51
CA LEU A 82 -2.89 -20.77 6.35
C LEU A 82 -3.20 -21.10 4.89
N ILE A 83 -2.80 -20.25 3.95
CA ILE A 83 -3.02 -20.50 2.51
C ILE A 83 -2.18 -21.72 2.08
N PRO A 84 -2.82 -22.79 1.55
CA PRO A 84 -2.08 -23.97 1.10
C PRO A 84 -1.14 -23.64 -0.06
N ALA A 85 0.07 -24.20 -0.03
CA ALA A 85 1.11 -23.97 -1.04
C ALA A 85 0.69 -24.32 -2.48
N TRP A 86 -0.28 -25.21 -2.68
CA TRP A 86 -0.81 -25.56 -4.00
C TRP A 86 -1.75 -24.47 -4.55
N LEU A 87 -2.47 -23.76 -3.68
CA LEU A 87 -3.40 -22.70 -4.05
C LEU A 87 -2.68 -21.41 -4.43
N SER A 88 -1.48 -21.18 -3.89
CA SER A 88 -0.64 -20.03 -4.27
C SER A 88 -0.01 -20.17 -5.66
N ALA A 89 0.08 -21.38 -6.22
CA ALA A 89 0.62 -21.65 -7.56
C ALA A 89 -0.42 -21.49 -8.70
N VAL A 90 -1.70 -21.32 -8.37
CA VAL A 90 -2.82 -21.20 -9.33
C VAL A 90 -3.22 -19.72 -9.55
N ARG A 91 -2.50 -18.78 -8.93
CA ARG A 91 -2.82 -17.35 -8.93
C ARG A 91 -1.88 -16.53 -9.80
#